data_AF-K9KBA4-F1
#
_entry.id   AF-K9KBA4-F1
#
_cell.length_a   1.000
_cell.length_b   1.000
_cell.length_c   1.000
_cell.angle_alpha   90.00
_cell.angle_beta   90.00
_cell.angle_gamma   90.00
#
_symmetry.space_group_name_H-M   'P 1'
#
loop_
_entity.id
_entity.type
_entity.pdbx_description
1 polymer ?
#
loop_
_entity_poly.entity_id
_entity_poly.type
_entity_poly.pdbx_seq_one_letter_code
_entity_poly.pdbx_strand_id
1 'polypeptide(L)'
;GQMFMYDLYQSRHNTEDFTLFTLDDVDAAFDKIQQLKFSQIVNLKGKGHGLSITPLPAGHMIGGTIWKIVKDGEEEIVYAVDFNHKREIHLNGCSLEMLSRPSLLITDSFNATYVQPRRKQRDEQLLTNVLETLRGDGNVLIAVDTAGRVLELAQLLDQIWRTKDAGLGVYSLALLNNVSYNVVEFSKSQVEWMSDKLMRCFEDKRNNPFQFRHLSLCHGLSDLARVPSPKVVLASQPDLECGFSRDLFIQWCQDPKNSIILTYRTTPGTLARFLIDNPSE
;
A
#
# COMPACT_ATOMS: atom_id res chain seq x y z
N GLY A 1 0.20 -5.47 8.54
CA GLY A 1 -0.85 -5.99 9.44
C GLY A 1 -1.17 -5.00 10.54
N GLN A 2 -0.44 -5.04 11.65
CA GLN A 2 -0.72 -4.24 12.85
C GLN A 2 -0.88 -2.74 12.58
N MET A 3 0.03 -2.13 11.79
CA MET A 3 -0.07 -0.71 11.42
C MET A 3 -1.33 -0.34 10.66
N PHE A 4 -1.84 -1.23 9.80
CA PHE A 4 -3.12 -0.99 9.11
C PHE A 4 -4.28 -0.97 10.11
N MET A 5 -4.26 -1.88 11.10
CA MET A 5 -5.30 -1.94 12.12
C MET A 5 -5.27 -0.74 13.06
N TYR A 6 -4.08 -0.28 13.45
CA TYR A 6 -3.93 0.95 14.23
C TYR A 6 -4.42 2.19 13.49
N ASP A 7 -4.04 2.32 12.21
CA ASP A 7 -4.46 3.46 11.39
C ASP A 7 -5.96 3.43 11.11
N LEU A 8 -6.54 2.25 10.86
CA LEU A 8 -7.98 2.07 10.69
C LEU A 8 -8.74 2.39 11.97
N TYR A 9 -8.30 1.87 13.12
CA TYR A 9 -8.92 2.15 14.42
C TYR A 9 -8.95 3.66 14.68
N GLN A 10 -7.79 4.33 14.57
CA GLN A 10 -7.72 5.77 14.81
C GLN A 10 -8.56 6.56 13.79
N SER A 11 -8.51 6.18 12.52
CA SER A 11 -9.31 6.81 11.47
C SER A 11 -10.81 6.74 11.74
N ARG A 12 -11.31 5.59 12.23
CA ARG A 12 -12.71 5.40 12.60
C ARG A 12 -13.05 6.10 13.90
N HIS A 13 -12.26 5.89 14.95
CA HIS A 13 -12.48 6.47 16.28
C HIS A 13 -12.51 8.01 16.27
N ASN A 14 -11.74 8.64 15.37
CA ASN A 14 -11.75 10.10 15.21
C ASN A 14 -13.03 10.64 14.54
N THR A 15 -13.78 9.80 13.83
CA THR A 15 -14.95 10.20 13.03
C THR A 15 -16.29 9.68 13.55
N GLU A 16 -16.29 8.53 14.23
CA GLU A 16 -17.48 7.82 14.69
C GLU A 16 -17.24 7.19 16.08
N ASP A 17 -18.33 6.84 16.77
CA ASP A 17 -18.27 6.09 18.03
C ASP A 17 -17.93 4.61 17.75
N PHE A 18 -16.63 4.38 17.48
CA PHE A 18 -16.12 3.07 17.09
C PHE A 18 -15.86 2.18 18.31
N THR A 19 -16.68 1.14 18.47
CA THR A 19 -16.67 0.25 19.65
C THR A 19 -16.41 -1.23 19.31
N LEU A 20 -16.12 -1.56 18.05
CA LEU A 20 -15.98 -2.94 17.59
C LEU A 20 -14.74 -3.65 18.18
N PHE A 21 -13.62 -2.92 18.32
CA PHE A 21 -12.38 -3.39 18.93
C PHE A 21 -11.54 -2.20 19.38
N THR A 22 -10.57 -2.43 20.25
CA THR A 22 -9.62 -1.43 20.77
C THR A 22 -8.20 -1.65 20.27
N LEU A 23 -7.28 -0.71 20.53
CA LEU A 23 -5.85 -0.91 20.22
C LEU A 23 -5.25 -2.10 21.00
N ASP A 24 -5.68 -2.32 22.24
CA ASP A 24 -5.25 -3.47 23.04
C ASP A 24 -5.71 -4.80 22.43
N ASP A 25 -6.90 -4.84 21.83
CA ASP A 25 -7.39 -6.02 21.12
C ASP A 25 -6.53 -6.32 19.88
N VAL A 26 -6.07 -5.27 19.18
CA VAL A 26 -5.13 -5.42 18.06
C VAL A 26 -3.84 -6.04 18.55
N ASP A 27 -3.26 -5.53 19.64
CA ASP A 27 -2.01 -6.07 20.19
C ASP A 27 -2.16 -7.52 20.65
N ALA A 28 -3.20 -7.80 21.41
CA ALA A 28 -3.50 -9.15 21.88
C ALA A 28 -3.75 -10.15 20.74
N ALA A 29 -4.24 -9.69 19.59
CA ALA A 29 -4.41 -10.51 18.39
C ALA A 29 -3.07 -10.77 17.70
N PHE A 30 -2.26 -9.73 17.47
CA PHE A 30 -0.97 -9.85 16.78
C PHE A 30 0.09 -10.62 17.58
N ASP A 31 0.06 -10.54 18.92
CA ASP A 31 0.95 -11.32 19.81
C ASP A 31 0.73 -12.83 19.70
N LYS A 32 -0.46 -13.26 19.26
CA LYS A 32 -0.79 -14.68 19.06
C LYS A 32 -0.37 -15.21 17.68
N ILE A 33 0.08 -14.34 16.78
CA ILE A 33 0.45 -14.72 15.41
C ILE A 33 1.84 -15.34 15.39
N GLN A 34 1.93 -16.57 14.93
CA GLN A 34 3.20 -17.21 14.64
C GLN A 34 3.77 -16.69 13.31
N GLN A 35 4.91 -16.00 13.37
CA GLN A 35 5.60 -15.49 12.18
C GLN A 35 6.31 -16.61 11.43
N LEU A 36 6.15 -16.64 10.10
CA LEU A 36 6.79 -17.59 9.21
C LEU A 36 7.68 -16.89 8.19
N LYS A 37 8.71 -17.59 7.72
CA LYS A 37 9.54 -17.16 6.60
C LYS A 37 9.08 -17.77 5.29
N PHE A 38 9.32 -17.09 4.16
CA PHE A 38 9.03 -17.68 2.85
C PHE A 38 9.74 -19.03 2.69
N SER A 39 9.02 -19.97 2.06
CA SER A 39 9.44 -21.36 1.85
C SER A 39 9.62 -22.20 3.14
N GLN A 40 9.26 -21.67 4.31
CA GLN A 40 9.23 -22.44 5.55
C GLN A 40 8.03 -23.40 5.55
N ILE A 41 8.31 -24.71 5.60
CA ILE A 41 7.27 -25.72 5.73
C ILE A 41 6.85 -25.83 7.20
N VAL A 42 5.55 -25.70 7.47
CA VAL A 42 4.98 -25.86 8.81
C VAL A 42 3.94 -26.96 8.81
N ASN A 43 4.20 -28.01 9.57
CA ASN A 43 3.23 -29.09 9.81
C ASN A 43 2.25 -28.65 10.90
N LEU A 44 0.97 -28.61 10.56
CA LEU A 44 -0.09 -28.23 11.49
C LEU A 44 -0.34 -29.34 12.51
N LYS A 45 -0.73 -28.94 13.72
CA LYS A 45 -1.00 -29.84 14.86
C LYS A 45 -2.49 -29.85 15.19
N GLY A 46 -2.90 -30.80 16.02
CA GLY A 46 -4.29 -30.90 16.50
C GLY A 46 -5.27 -31.16 15.35
N LYS A 47 -6.28 -30.29 15.20
CA LYS A 47 -7.29 -30.42 14.13
C LYS A 47 -6.71 -30.29 12.71
N GLY A 48 -5.53 -29.70 12.56
CA GLY A 48 -4.82 -29.60 11.28
C GLY A 48 -3.83 -30.72 11.02
N HIS A 49 -3.78 -31.77 11.85
CA HIS A 49 -2.85 -32.88 11.63
C HIS A 49 -3.01 -33.48 10.22
N GLY A 50 -1.89 -33.75 9.56
CA GLY A 50 -1.86 -34.15 8.14
C GLY A 50 -1.78 -32.99 7.16
N LEU A 51 -1.98 -31.74 7.60
CA LEU A 51 -1.77 -30.56 6.76
C LEU A 51 -0.39 -29.95 7.01
N SER A 52 0.26 -29.54 5.91
CA SER A 52 1.42 -28.66 5.95
C SER A 52 1.14 -27.40 5.15
N ILE A 53 1.63 -26.27 5.64
CA ILE A 53 1.51 -24.97 4.97
C ILE A 53 2.89 -24.42 4.66
N THR A 54 3.03 -23.81 3.49
CA THR A 54 4.26 -23.17 3.03
C THR A 54 3.90 -21.80 2.46
N PRO A 55 4.39 -20.70 3.05
CA PRO A 55 4.16 -19.36 2.53
C PRO A 55 5.13 -19.09 1.36
N LEU A 56 4.59 -18.64 0.23
CA LEU A 56 5.33 -18.25 -0.97
C LEU A 56 5.11 -16.76 -1.25
N PRO A 57 6.08 -16.04 -1.84
CA PRO A 57 5.92 -14.61 -2.10
C PRO A 57 4.77 -14.34 -3.08
N ALA A 58 3.84 -13.45 -2.71
CA ALA A 58 2.72 -13.01 -3.56
C ALA A 58 3.02 -11.77 -4.41
N GLY A 59 4.07 -11.02 -4.10
CA GLY A 59 4.50 -9.85 -4.87
C GLY A 59 3.56 -8.63 -4.86
N HIS A 60 2.51 -8.64 -4.02
CA HIS A 60 1.53 -7.55 -3.94
C HIS A 60 1.80 -6.53 -2.83
N MET A 61 2.27 -7.01 -1.67
CA MET A 61 2.68 -6.20 -0.51
C MET A 61 3.89 -6.84 0.16
N ILE A 62 4.62 -6.09 0.99
CA ILE A 62 5.70 -6.63 1.82
C ILE A 62 5.13 -7.74 2.73
N GLY A 63 5.70 -8.94 2.64
CA GLY A 63 5.21 -10.13 3.35
C GLY A 63 3.91 -10.74 2.77
N GLY A 64 3.38 -10.19 1.67
CA GLY A 64 2.22 -10.76 0.97
C GLY A 64 2.51 -12.20 0.54
N THR A 65 1.56 -13.10 0.79
CA THR A 65 1.81 -14.55 0.76
C THR A 65 0.77 -15.30 -0.06
N ILE A 66 1.24 -16.12 -1.00
CA ILE A 66 0.49 -17.24 -1.58
C ILE A 66 0.71 -18.44 -0.67
N TRP A 67 -0.35 -19.10 -0.24
CA TRP A 67 -0.24 -20.28 0.63
C TRP A 67 -0.32 -21.55 -0.18
N LYS A 68 0.77 -22.33 -0.15
CA LYS A 68 0.77 -23.72 -0.57
C LYS A 68 0.39 -24.59 0.62
N ILE A 69 -0.73 -25.30 0.51
CA ILE A 69 -1.27 -26.19 1.53
C ILE A 69 -1.17 -27.61 0.98
N VAL A 70 -0.48 -28.50 1.69
CA VAL A 70 -0.34 -29.90 1.29
C VAL A 70 -0.95 -30.80 2.34
N LYS A 71 -1.88 -31.67 1.92
CA LYS A 71 -2.50 -32.67 2.77
C LYS A 71 -1.85 -34.04 2.54
N ASP A 72 -1.34 -34.63 3.61
CA ASP A 72 -0.70 -35.95 3.69
C ASP A 72 0.41 -36.19 2.63
N GLY A 73 0.98 -35.10 2.08
CA GLY A 73 2.00 -35.16 1.04
C GLY A 73 1.48 -35.40 -0.39
N GLU A 74 0.16 -35.52 -0.57
CA GLU A 74 -0.45 -35.94 -1.84
C GLU A 74 -1.23 -34.81 -2.52
N GLU A 75 -2.12 -34.15 -1.80
CA GLU A 75 -3.00 -33.12 -2.36
C GLU A 75 -2.41 -31.73 -2.14
N GLU A 76 -2.06 -31.03 -3.23
CA GLU A 76 -1.59 -29.65 -3.20
C GLU A 76 -2.75 -28.68 -3.49
N ILE A 77 -3.11 -27.86 -2.50
CA ILE A 77 -4.07 -26.76 -2.60
C ILE A 77 -3.30 -25.45 -2.56
N VAL A 78 -3.58 -24.56 -3.50
CA VAL A 78 -2.97 -23.22 -3.55
C VAL A 78 -4.03 -22.18 -3.24
N TYR A 79 -3.79 -21.37 -2.21
CA TYR A 79 -4.57 -20.19 -1.89
C TYR A 79 -3.77 -18.95 -2.30
N ALA A 80 -4.20 -18.30 -3.37
CA ALA A 80 -3.53 -17.17 -4.01
C ALA A 80 -4.54 -16.02 -4.24
N VAL A 81 -4.86 -15.30 -3.18
CA VAL A 81 -5.66 -14.06 -3.24
C VAL A 81 -4.72 -12.87 -3.22
N ASP A 82 -5.02 -11.84 -4.03
CA ASP A 82 -4.25 -10.59 -4.10
C ASP A 82 -2.75 -10.80 -4.37
N PHE A 83 -2.42 -11.46 -5.50
CA PHE A 83 -1.04 -11.64 -5.94
C PHE A 83 -0.70 -10.79 -7.18
N ASN A 84 0.58 -10.51 -7.37
CA ASN A 84 1.09 -9.80 -8.55
C ASN A 84 2.27 -10.55 -9.18
N HIS A 85 2.09 -10.99 -10.42
CA HIS A 85 3.13 -11.65 -11.21
C HIS A 85 4.15 -10.67 -11.79
N LYS A 86 3.83 -9.37 -11.88
CA LYS A 86 4.76 -8.35 -12.36
C LYS A 86 5.63 -7.86 -11.23
N ARG A 87 6.90 -7.57 -11.54
CA ARG A 87 7.82 -6.91 -10.62
C ARG A 87 7.44 -5.44 -10.46
N GLU A 88 7.48 -4.97 -9.22
CA GLU A 88 7.26 -3.57 -8.84
C GLU A 88 8.61 -2.90 -8.51
N ILE A 89 8.60 -1.62 -8.12
CA ILE A 89 9.85 -0.94 -7.71
C ILE A 89 10.46 -1.64 -6.50
N HIS A 90 9.62 -1.96 -5.53
CA HIS A 90 10.03 -2.39 -4.21
C HIS A 90 9.83 -3.88 -3.95
N LEU A 91 9.08 -4.59 -4.81
CA LEU A 91 8.78 -6.02 -4.66
C LEU A 91 9.13 -6.82 -5.92
N ASN A 92 9.59 -8.04 -5.70
CA ASN A 92 9.63 -9.08 -6.73
C ASN A 92 8.19 -9.51 -7.08
N GLY A 93 8.00 -10.06 -8.28
CA GLY A 93 6.74 -10.71 -8.63
C GLY A 93 6.55 -12.01 -7.84
N CYS A 94 5.33 -12.54 -7.82
CA CYS A 94 5.04 -13.81 -7.17
C CYS A 94 5.83 -14.99 -7.77
N SER A 95 6.20 -15.96 -6.93
CA SER A 95 6.94 -17.16 -7.34
C SER A 95 6.01 -18.31 -7.72
N LEU A 96 5.28 -18.16 -8.83
CA LEU A 96 4.38 -19.21 -9.33
C LEU A 96 5.15 -20.45 -9.80
N GLU A 97 6.42 -20.31 -10.15
CA GLU A 97 7.31 -21.41 -10.54
C GLU A 97 7.57 -22.43 -9.41
N MET A 98 7.32 -22.05 -8.15
CA MET A 98 7.40 -22.96 -7.01
C MET A 98 6.14 -23.83 -6.84
N LEU A 99 5.09 -23.52 -7.60
CA LEU A 99 3.86 -24.30 -7.66
C LEU A 99 4.02 -25.38 -8.73
N SER A 100 3.64 -26.61 -8.39
CA SER A 100 3.82 -27.74 -9.29
C SER A 100 2.56 -28.01 -10.11
N ARG A 101 1.72 -28.93 -9.63
CA ARG A 101 0.40 -29.25 -10.20
C ARG A 101 -0.62 -29.22 -9.06
N PRO A 102 -1.13 -28.02 -8.70
CA PRO A 102 -2.13 -27.93 -7.65
C PRO A 102 -3.41 -28.66 -8.08
N SER A 103 -3.97 -29.45 -7.18
CA SER A 103 -5.28 -30.09 -7.35
C SER A 103 -6.42 -29.08 -7.26
N LEU A 104 -6.22 -28.01 -6.49
CA LEU A 104 -7.18 -26.91 -6.33
C LEU A 104 -6.43 -25.57 -6.26
N LEU A 105 -6.90 -24.59 -7.03
CA LEU A 105 -6.48 -23.20 -6.96
C LEU A 105 -7.65 -22.35 -6.45
N ILE A 106 -7.46 -21.68 -5.31
CA ILE A 106 -8.37 -20.69 -4.75
C ILE A 106 -7.75 -19.32 -5.02
N THR A 107 -8.41 -18.51 -5.85
CA THR A 107 -7.96 -17.17 -6.25
C THR A 107 -9.15 -16.21 -6.30
N ASP A 108 -8.89 -14.92 -6.18
CA ASP A 108 -9.87 -13.90 -6.51
C ASP A 108 -9.90 -13.61 -8.02
N SER A 109 -10.96 -12.91 -8.45
CA SER A 109 -11.16 -12.47 -9.83
C SER A 109 -11.45 -10.97 -9.92
N PHE A 110 -11.13 -10.20 -8.86
CA PHE A 110 -11.53 -8.80 -8.73
C PHE A 110 -11.01 -7.94 -9.90
N ASN A 111 -9.81 -8.28 -10.39
CA ASN A 111 -9.17 -7.61 -11.53
C ASN A 111 -9.20 -8.40 -12.84
N ALA A 112 -10.00 -9.46 -12.95
CA ALA A 112 -9.96 -10.39 -14.10
C ALA A 112 -10.24 -9.72 -15.47
N THR A 113 -11.14 -8.73 -15.51
CA THR A 113 -11.50 -8.01 -16.75
C THR A 113 -10.73 -6.70 -16.93
N TYR A 114 -9.86 -6.34 -15.99
CA TYR A 114 -9.18 -5.04 -16.01
C TYR A 114 -7.85 -5.10 -16.74
N VAL A 115 -7.80 -4.40 -17.87
CA VAL A 115 -6.59 -4.26 -18.67
C VAL A 115 -5.72 -3.18 -18.06
N GLN A 116 -4.67 -3.59 -17.36
CA GLN A 116 -3.73 -2.64 -16.76
C GLN A 116 -2.89 -1.93 -17.83
N PRO A 117 -2.77 -0.59 -17.77
CA PRO A 117 -1.86 0.15 -18.64
C PRO A 117 -0.41 -0.26 -18.37
N ARG A 118 0.48 0.03 -19.32
CA ARG A 118 1.91 -0.18 -19.12
C ARG A 118 2.40 0.72 -18.01
N ARG A 119 3.28 0.20 -17.14
CA ARG A 119 3.83 0.95 -16.00
C ARG A 119 4.36 2.33 -16.40
N LYS A 120 5.16 2.43 -17.45
CA LYS A 120 5.70 3.71 -17.93
C LYS A 120 4.60 4.73 -18.24
N GLN A 121 3.54 4.30 -18.93
CA GLN A 121 2.41 5.16 -19.29
C GLN A 121 1.62 5.61 -18.05
N ARG A 122 1.40 4.71 -17.09
CA ARG A 122 0.73 5.03 -15.82
C ARG A 122 1.54 6.04 -15.00
N ASP A 123 2.85 5.80 -14.88
CA ASP A 123 3.75 6.66 -14.13
C ASP A 123 3.82 8.05 -14.81
N GLU A 124 3.89 8.12 -16.15
CA GLU A 124 3.80 9.37 -16.91
C GLU A 124 2.47 10.09 -16.69
N GLN A 125 1.34 9.39 -16.79
CA GLN A 125 0.01 9.97 -16.59
C GLN A 125 -0.15 10.55 -15.17
N LEU A 126 0.30 9.83 -14.14
CA LEU A 126 0.29 10.30 -12.76
C LEU A 126 1.06 11.61 -12.63
N LEU A 127 2.28 11.65 -13.17
CA LEU A 127 3.16 12.81 -13.03
C LEU A 127 2.69 14.02 -13.80
N THR A 128 2.17 13.82 -15.02
CA THR A 128 1.58 14.90 -15.80
C THR A 128 0.43 15.54 -15.03
N ASN A 129 -0.48 14.72 -14.50
CA ASN A 129 -1.64 15.22 -13.76
C ASN A 129 -1.23 15.98 -12.49
N VAL A 130 -0.29 15.42 -11.72
CA VAL A 130 0.27 16.08 -10.53
C VAL A 130 0.90 17.43 -10.88
N LEU A 131 1.72 17.48 -11.93
CA LEU A 131 2.47 18.66 -12.31
C LEU A 131 1.58 19.76 -12.90
N GLU A 132 0.56 19.39 -13.67
CA GLU A 132 -0.46 20.31 -14.17
C GLU A 132 -1.27 20.94 -13.03
N THR A 133 -1.74 20.13 -12.08
CA THR A 133 -2.46 20.61 -10.89
C THR A 133 -1.62 21.58 -10.06
N LEU A 134 -0.36 21.22 -9.75
CA LEU A 134 0.51 22.07 -8.93
C LEU A 134 0.84 23.40 -9.62
N ARG A 135 1.02 23.40 -10.95
CA ARG A 135 1.23 24.64 -11.74
C ARG A 135 -0.01 25.52 -11.82
N GLY A 136 -1.19 24.96 -11.64
CA GLY A 136 -2.46 25.69 -11.52
C GLY A 136 -2.74 26.24 -10.12
N ASP A 137 -1.76 26.20 -9.22
CA ASP A 137 -1.89 26.51 -7.78
C ASP A 137 -2.86 25.59 -7.02
N GLY A 138 -3.10 24.39 -7.53
CA GLY A 138 -3.96 23.37 -6.91
C GLY A 138 -3.19 22.37 -6.06
N ASN A 139 -3.86 21.78 -5.07
CA ASN A 139 -3.33 20.66 -4.29
C ASN A 139 -3.73 19.32 -4.91
N VAL A 140 -2.89 18.31 -4.70
CA VAL A 140 -3.16 16.94 -5.14
C VAL A 140 -3.35 16.05 -3.92
N LEU A 141 -4.52 15.43 -3.81
CA LEU A 141 -4.77 14.32 -2.90
C LEU A 141 -4.54 13.01 -3.65
N ILE A 142 -3.69 12.14 -3.11
CA ILE A 142 -3.54 10.77 -3.59
C ILE A 142 -4.03 9.85 -2.47
N ALA A 143 -5.18 9.21 -2.70
CA ALA A 143 -5.73 8.27 -1.74
C ALA A 143 -4.97 6.95 -1.82
N VAL A 144 -4.36 6.56 -0.70
CA VAL A 144 -3.46 5.40 -0.61
C VAL A 144 -3.78 4.57 0.63
N ASP A 145 -3.23 3.37 0.67
CA ASP A 145 -3.29 2.51 1.84
C ASP A 145 -2.23 2.88 2.89
N THR A 146 -2.27 2.24 4.06
CA THR A 146 -1.41 2.64 5.19
C THR A 146 0.07 2.30 4.98
N ALA A 147 0.41 1.11 4.47
CA ALA A 147 1.80 0.62 4.45
C ALA A 147 2.16 -0.37 3.32
N GLY A 148 1.33 -0.49 2.29
CA GLY A 148 1.52 -1.34 1.11
C GLY A 148 1.88 -0.51 -0.11
N ARG A 149 0.91 -0.22 -0.99
CA ARG A 149 1.12 0.51 -2.26
C ARG A 149 1.69 1.91 -2.03
N VAL A 150 1.34 2.56 -0.93
CA VAL A 150 1.89 3.86 -0.54
C VAL A 150 3.42 3.88 -0.54
N LEU A 151 4.08 2.76 -0.21
CA LEU A 151 5.53 2.67 -0.19
C LEU A 151 6.13 2.79 -1.60
N GLU A 152 5.47 2.20 -2.60
CA GLU A 152 5.87 2.33 -4.00
C GLU A 152 5.73 3.78 -4.48
N LEU A 153 4.59 4.40 -4.18
CA LEU A 153 4.27 5.77 -4.60
C LEU A 153 5.17 6.79 -3.91
N ALA A 154 5.39 6.64 -2.60
CA ALA A 154 6.30 7.49 -1.84
C ALA A 154 7.73 7.40 -2.38
N GLN A 155 8.21 6.20 -2.71
CA GLN A 155 9.51 6.02 -3.33
C GLN A 155 9.60 6.63 -4.72
N LEU A 156 8.57 6.44 -5.56
CA LEU A 156 8.51 7.03 -6.90
C LEU A 156 8.53 8.56 -6.84
N LEU A 157 7.67 9.15 -6.02
CA LEU A 157 7.54 10.60 -5.90
C LEU A 157 8.80 11.23 -5.28
N ASP A 158 9.37 10.66 -4.21
CA ASP A 158 10.61 11.21 -3.61
C ASP A 158 11.79 11.18 -4.60
N GLN A 159 11.90 10.14 -5.46
CA GLN A 159 12.92 10.10 -6.51
C GLN A 159 12.74 11.19 -7.57
N ILE A 160 11.49 11.47 -7.93
CA ILE A 160 11.18 12.48 -8.94
C ILE A 160 11.37 13.89 -8.37
N TRP A 161 11.04 14.11 -7.10
CA TRP A 161 11.30 15.37 -6.40
C TRP A 161 12.79 15.72 -6.34
N ARG A 162 13.68 14.73 -6.33
CA ARG A 162 15.14 14.93 -6.41
C ARG A 162 15.60 15.31 -7.83
N THR A 163 14.82 15.00 -8.86
CA THR A 163 15.19 15.19 -10.26
C THR A 163 14.93 16.64 -10.66
N LYS A 164 15.98 17.45 -10.83
CA LYS A 164 15.87 18.89 -11.13
C LYS A 164 15.03 19.17 -12.38
N ASP A 165 15.19 18.36 -13.42
CA ASP A 165 14.50 18.54 -14.70
C ASP A 165 12.99 18.28 -14.61
N ALA A 166 12.52 17.60 -13.56
CA ALA A 166 11.09 17.34 -13.35
C ALA A 166 10.33 18.59 -12.86
N GLY A 167 11.02 19.60 -12.32
CA GLY A 167 10.40 20.85 -11.85
C GLY A 167 9.48 20.71 -10.64
N LEU A 168 9.43 19.54 -10.00
CA LEU A 168 8.56 19.25 -8.85
C LEU A 168 9.19 19.58 -7.49
N GLY A 169 10.52 19.70 -7.43
CA GLY A 169 11.26 19.92 -6.17
C GLY A 169 10.97 21.26 -5.47
N VAL A 170 10.22 22.17 -6.10
CA VAL A 170 9.76 23.43 -5.48
C VAL A 170 8.46 23.27 -4.69
N TYR A 171 7.69 22.20 -4.96
CA TYR A 171 6.42 21.94 -4.30
C TYR A 171 6.58 20.99 -3.12
N SER A 172 5.66 21.08 -2.18
CA SER A 172 5.69 20.22 -1.00
C SER A 172 5.10 18.84 -1.28
N LEU A 173 5.69 17.81 -0.66
CA LEU A 173 5.20 16.43 -0.71
C LEU A 173 5.03 15.93 0.73
N ALA A 174 3.85 15.39 1.06
CA ALA A 174 3.52 14.92 2.40
C ALA A 174 2.91 13.51 2.40
N LEU A 175 3.18 12.77 3.47
CA LEU A 175 2.49 11.52 3.82
C LEU A 175 1.68 11.78 5.10
N LEU A 176 0.37 11.65 5.00
CA LEU A 176 -0.57 11.86 6.09
C LEU A 176 -1.28 10.55 6.43
N ASN A 177 -0.90 9.97 7.56
CA ASN A 177 -1.61 8.86 8.20
C ASN A 177 -1.33 8.91 9.71
N ASN A 178 -2.10 8.18 10.53
CA ASN A 178 -1.97 8.28 12.00
C ASN A 178 -0.63 7.71 12.51
N VAL A 179 0.05 6.88 11.71
CA VAL A 179 1.22 6.08 12.07
C VAL A 179 2.40 6.31 11.11
N SER A 180 2.55 7.52 10.57
CA SER A 180 3.34 7.74 9.34
C SER A 180 4.82 7.54 9.57
N TYR A 181 5.32 8.01 10.71
CA TYR A 181 6.65 7.70 11.19
C TYR A 181 6.90 6.20 11.32
N ASN A 182 6.00 5.46 11.98
CA ASN A 182 6.14 4.03 12.19
C ASN A 182 6.18 3.27 10.86
N VAL A 183 5.32 3.62 9.89
CA VAL A 183 5.29 3.00 8.56
C VAL A 183 6.64 3.16 7.85
N VAL A 184 7.21 4.37 7.88
CA VAL A 184 8.50 4.64 7.25
C VAL A 184 9.64 3.91 7.96
N GLU A 185 9.69 3.95 9.30
CA GLU A 185 10.71 3.23 10.07
C GLU A 185 10.62 1.71 9.91
N PHE A 186 9.41 1.16 9.90
CA PHE A 186 9.19 -0.27 9.62
C PHE A 186 9.71 -0.63 8.23
N SER A 187 9.38 0.16 7.22
CA SER A 187 9.84 -0.05 5.85
C SER A 187 11.37 -0.02 5.74
N LYS A 188 12.05 0.86 6.48
CA LYS A 188 13.52 0.90 6.53
C LYS A 188 14.13 -0.36 7.14
N SER A 189 13.43 -1.04 8.05
CA SER A 189 13.91 -2.26 8.72
C SER A 189 13.66 -3.54 7.93
N GLN A 190 12.65 -3.56 7.04
CA GLN A 190 12.20 -4.77 6.32
C GLN A 190 12.80 -4.91 4.91
N VAL A 191 14.01 -4.37 4.68
CA VAL A 191 14.65 -4.39 3.35
C VAL A 191 14.91 -5.81 2.84
N GLU A 192 15.05 -6.78 3.75
CA GLU A 192 15.26 -8.20 3.39
C GLU A 192 14.07 -8.84 2.64
N TRP A 193 12.86 -8.28 2.77
CA TRP A 193 11.64 -8.77 2.13
C TRP A 193 11.32 -8.07 0.80
N MET A 194 12.21 -7.17 0.38
CA MET A 194 12.03 -6.35 -0.82
C MET A 194 12.74 -6.97 -2.03
N SER A 195 12.58 -6.34 -3.19
CA SER A 195 13.22 -6.82 -4.42
C SER A 195 14.74 -6.88 -4.31
N ASP A 196 15.35 -7.85 -5.01
CA ASP A 196 16.80 -8.04 -5.06
C ASP A 196 17.52 -6.76 -5.53
N LYS A 197 16.84 -5.97 -6.37
CA LYS A 197 17.33 -4.67 -6.83
C LYS A 197 17.50 -3.68 -5.68
N LEU A 198 16.52 -3.58 -4.77
CA LEU A 198 16.61 -2.70 -3.61
C LEU A 198 17.63 -3.21 -2.60
N MET A 199 17.67 -4.53 -2.37
CA MET A 199 18.66 -5.16 -1.49
C MET A 199 20.10 -4.83 -1.95
N ARG A 200 20.42 -5.02 -3.23
CA ARG A 200 21.74 -4.67 -3.79
C ARG A 200 22.05 -3.17 -3.68
N CYS A 201 21.06 -2.30 -3.95
CA CYS A 201 21.26 -0.86 -3.80
C CYS A 201 21.58 -0.46 -2.35
N PHE A 202 20.97 -1.15 -1.38
CA PHE A 202 21.22 -0.94 0.04
C PHE A 202 22.63 -1.43 0.43
N GLU A 203 23.04 -2.61 -0.01
CA GLU A 203 24.37 -3.18 0.24
C GLU A 203 25.48 -2.33 -0.38
N ASP A 204 25.34 -1.94 -1.65
CA ASP A 204 26.39 -1.24 -2.40
C ASP A 204 26.53 0.23 -2.00
N LYS A 205 25.41 0.94 -1.81
CA LYS A 205 25.39 2.40 -1.64
C LYS A 205 25.12 2.85 -0.21
N ARG A 206 24.83 1.92 0.72
CA ARG A 206 24.34 2.19 2.08
C ARG A 206 23.17 3.21 2.09
N ASN A 207 22.40 3.23 1.01
CA ASN A 207 21.33 4.20 0.81
C ASN A 207 20.00 3.47 0.95
N ASN A 208 19.24 3.78 1.99
CA ASN A 208 17.94 3.18 2.21
C ASN A 208 16.90 3.84 1.28
N PRO A 209 16.20 3.07 0.43
CA PRO A 209 15.20 3.63 -0.49
C PRO A 209 14.01 4.31 0.21
N PHE A 210 13.77 3.99 1.49
CA PHE A 210 12.72 4.57 2.34
C PHE A 210 13.26 5.68 3.25
N GLN A 211 14.52 6.08 3.07
CA GLN A 211 15.03 7.33 3.63
C GLN A 211 14.66 8.49 2.70
N PHE A 212 13.41 8.92 2.84
CA PHE A 212 12.86 10.05 2.09
C PHE A 212 13.53 11.35 2.52
N ARG A 213 13.72 12.26 1.54
CA ARG A 213 14.33 13.58 1.76
C ARG A 213 13.32 14.71 1.55
N HIS A 214 12.34 14.48 0.68
CA HIS A 214 11.33 15.47 0.30
C HIS A 214 9.95 15.17 0.87
N LEU A 215 9.71 13.92 1.30
CA LEU A 215 8.46 13.51 1.93
C LEU A 215 8.38 14.00 3.39
N SER A 216 7.48 14.93 3.65
CA SER A 216 7.13 15.37 5.01
C SER A 216 6.16 14.38 5.65
N LEU A 217 6.48 13.87 6.84
CA LEU A 217 5.59 12.94 7.57
C LEU A 217 4.66 13.75 8.47
N CYS A 218 3.36 13.53 8.34
CA CYS A 218 2.33 14.21 9.10
C CYS A 218 1.48 13.17 9.86
N HIS A 219 1.14 13.45 11.11
CA HIS A 219 0.28 12.60 11.94
C HIS A 219 -1.14 13.15 12.10
N GLY A 220 -1.37 14.39 11.65
CA GLY A 220 -2.68 15.01 11.67
C GLY A 220 -2.77 16.22 10.76
N LEU A 221 -3.99 16.76 10.64
CA LEU A 221 -4.26 17.93 9.81
C LEU A 221 -3.53 19.19 10.28
N SER A 222 -3.24 19.30 11.58
CA SER A 222 -2.43 20.40 12.14
C SER A 222 -1.00 20.41 11.61
N ASP A 223 -0.39 19.23 11.46
CA ASP A 223 0.95 19.10 10.89
C ASP A 223 0.92 19.43 9.41
N LEU A 224 -0.09 18.92 8.70
CA LEU A 224 -0.27 19.17 7.28
C LEU A 224 -0.50 20.66 6.97
N ALA A 225 -1.23 21.38 7.83
CA ALA A 225 -1.47 22.82 7.68
C ALA A 225 -0.17 23.65 7.69
N ARG A 226 0.91 23.13 8.29
CA ARG A 226 2.23 23.79 8.31
C ARG A 226 3.04 23.55 7.04
N VAL A 227 2.65 22.57 6.23
CA VAL A 227 3.28 22.29 4.94
C VAL A 227 2.82 23.39 3.94
N PRO A 228 3.71 24.04 3.16
CA PRO A 228 3.31 25.07 2.19
C PRO A 228 2.51 24.51 1.01
N SER A 229 1.53 25.26 0.51
CA SER A 229 0.79 24.94 -0.73
C SER A 229 1.42 25.70 -1.92
N PRO A 230 1.37 25.18 -3.16
CA PRO A 230 0.71 23.94 -3.61
C PRO A 230 1.44 22.69 -3.11
N LYS A 231 0.70 21.62 -2.79
CA LYS A 231 1.27 20.39 -2.24
C LYS A 231 0.62 19.11 -2.77
N VAL A 232 1.37 18.02 -2.71
CA VAL A 232 0.89 16.65 -2.92
C VAL A 232 0.80 15.94 -1.58
N VAL A 233 -0.33 15.31 -1.29
CA VAL A 233 -0.56 14.55 -0.05
C VAL A 233 -0.94 13.13 -0.38
N LEU A 234 -0.13 12.18 0.09
CA LEU A 234 -0.47 10.78 0.20
C LEU A 234 -1.27 10.59 1.49
N ALA A 235 -2.57 10.31 1.42
CA ALA A 235 -3.42 10.17 2.62
C ALA A 235 -3.97 8.75 2.76
N SER A 236 -3.93 8.21 3.98
CA SER A 236 -4.47 6.86 4.26
C SER A 236 -6.00 6.80 4.19
N GLN A 237 -6.53 5.58 4.02
CA GLN A 237 -7.94 5.24 3.74
C GLN A 237 -8.33 5.47 2.27
N PRO A 238 -7.91 4.58 1.37
CA PRO A 238 -8.05 4.78 -0.08
C PRO A 238 -9.49 4.64 -0.59
N ASP A 239 -10.39 4.07 0.22
CA ASP A 239 -11.82 3.95 -0.06
C ASP A 239 -12.61 5.23 0.21
N LEU A 240 -11.98 6.25 0.81
CA LEU A 240 -12.61 7.51 1.21
C LEU A 240 -13.83 7.30 2.11
N GLU A 241 -13.83 6.25 2.94
CA GLU A 241 -14.90 5.99 3.90
C GLU A 241 -14.64 6.67 5.25
N CYS A 242 -13.38 6.75 5.67
CA CYS A 242 -12.98 7.38 6.93
C CYS A 242 -11.55 7.96 6.84
N GLY A 243 -11.05 8.53 7.93
CA GLY A 243 -9.66 8.99 8.03
C GLY A 243 -9.31 10.21 7.18
N PHE A 244 -8.01 10.48 7.06
CA PHE A 244 -7.54 11.76 6.52
C PHE A 244 -7.81 11.94 5.02
N SER A 245 -7.86 10.88 4.23
CA SER A 245 -8.23 10.98 2.82
C SER A 245 -9.66 11.49 2.66
N ARG A 246 -10.62 11.05 3.51
CA ARG A 246 -12.00 11.54 3.55
C ARG A 246 -12.04 13.01 3.93
N ASP A 247 -11.34 13.38 5.00
CA ASP A 247 -11.32 14.76 5.50
C ASP A 247 -10.78 15.72 4.45
N LEU A 248 -9.67 15.36 3.80
CA LEU A 248 -9.08 16.14 2.72
C LEU A 248 -9.95 16.16 1.48
N PHE A 249 -10.57 15.03 1.12
CA PHE A 249 -11.50 14.99 0.00
C PHE A 249 -12.64 16.01 0.18
N ILE A 250 -13.29 16.03 1.35
CA ILE A 250 -14.38 16.98 1.64
C ILE A 250 -13.89 18.43 1.56
N GLN A 251 -12.67 18.71 2.04
CA GLN A 251 -12.10 20.07 2.01
C GLN A 251 -11.71 20.51 0.60
N TRP A 252 -11.24 19.59 -0.25
CA TRP A 252 -10.59 19.93 -1.51
C TRP A 252 -11.45 19.70 -2.76
N CYS A 253 -12.51 18.89 -2.67
CA CYS A 253 -13.34 18.54 -3.83
C CYS A 253 -14.11 19.72 -4.45
N GLN A 254 -14.33 20.80 -3.69
CA GLN A 254 -15.06 21.97 -4.17
C GLN A 254 -14.22 22.92 -5.03
N ASP A 255 -12.89 22.87 -4.92
CA ASP A 255 -12.01 23.72 -5.70
C ASP A 255 -11.56 22.99 -6.97
N PRO A 256 -11.96 23.47 -8.16
CA PRO A 256 -11.63 22.81 -9.44
C PRO A 256 -10.14 22.85 -9.78
N LYS A 257 -9.33 23.61 -9.03
CA LYS A 257 -7.86 23.57 -9.17
C LYS A 257 -7.28 22.30 -8.56
N ASN A 258 -7.91 21.73 -7.53
CA ASN A 258 -7.40 20.55 -6.86
C ASN A 258 -7.64 19.29 -7.70
N SER A 259 -6.83 18.26 -7.45
CA SER A 259 -6.99 16.96 -8.09
C SER A 259 -7.00 15.85 -7.05
N ILE A 260 -7.94 14.91 -7.21
CA ILE A 260 -8.07 13.73 -6.37
C ILE A 260 -7.69 12.51 -7.22
N ILE A 261 -6.66 11.79 -6.80
CA ILE A 261 -6.10 10.65 -7.52
C ILE A 261 -6.38 9.38 -6.72
N LEU A 262 -7.17 8.49 -7.32
CA LEU A 262 -7.47 7.16 -6.79
C LEU A 262 -6.54 6.14 -7.43
N THR A 263 -5.78 5.44 -6.60
CA THR A 263 -4.65 4.61 -7.07
C THR A 263 -5.01 3.15 -7.28
N TYR A 264 -6.17 2.71 -6.82
CA TYR A 264 -6.70 1.37 -7.07
C TYR A 264 -8.22 1.32 -6.98
N ARG A 265 -8.80 0.26 -7.53
CA ARG A 265 -10.26 0.04 -7.49
C ARG A 265 -10.65 -0.49 -6.12
N THR A 266 -11.43 0.28 -5.39
CA THR A 266 -11.89 -0.08 -4.06
C THR A 266 -13.15 -0.93 -4.11
N THR A 267 -13.54 -1.45 -2.94
CA THR A 267 -14.69 -2.33 -2.77
C THR A 267 -15.98 -1.65 -3.26
N PRO A 268 -16.87 -2.38 -3.97
CA PRO A 268 -18.20 -1.91 -4.32
C PRO A 268 -18.95 -1.38 -3.08
N GLY A 269 -19.61 -0.22 -3.23
CA GLY A 269 -20.34 0.45 -2.15
C GLY A 269 -19.55 1.52 -1.41
N THR A 270 -18.25 1.67 -1.66
CA THR A 270 -17.43 2.76 -1.09
C THR A 270 -17.51 4.04 -1.92
N LEU A 271 -17.27 5.20 -1.31
CA LEU A 271 -17.24 6.49 -2.00
C LEU A 271 -16.19 6.50 -3.11
N ALA A 272 -14.97 6.05 -2.84
CA ALA A 272 -13.94 6.01 -3.88
C ALA A 272 -14.39 5.15 -5.07
N ARG A 273 -15.11 4.05 -4.83
CA ARG A 273 -15.62 3.22 -5.92
C ARG A 273 -16.70 3.95 -6.71
N PHE A 274 -17.60 4.64 -6.02
CA PHE A 274 -18.62 5.47 -6.66
C PHE A 274 -18.00 6.53 -7.59
N LEU A 275 -16.95 7.23 -7.14
CA LEU A 275 -16.25 8.24 -7.94
C LEU A 275 -15.51 7.66 -9.15
N ILE A 276 -14.93 6.46 -9.01
CA ILE A 276 -14.31 5.75 -10.15
C ILE A 276 -15.35 5.41 -11.21
N ASP A 277 -16.53 4.94 -10.77
CA ASP A 277 -17.60 4.52 -11.67
C ASP A 277 -18.37 5.73 -12.25
N ASN A 278 -18.35 6.89 -11.57
CA ASN A 278 -19.05 8.13 -11.94
C ASN A 278 -18.13 9.37 -11.91
N PRO A 279 -17.15 9.50 -12.82
CA PRO A 279 -16.12 10.55 -12.75
C PRO A 279 -16.61 11.98 -13.01
N SER A 280 -17.88 12.17 -13.38
CA SER A 280 -18.48 13.48 -13.68
C SER A 280 -19.28 14.08 -12.52
N GLU A 281 -19.50 13.33 -11.45
CA GLU A 281 -20.21 13.76 -10.23
C GLU A 281 -19.23 14.13 -9.12
#